data_AF-A0AA36CE44-F1
#
_entry.id   AF-A0AA36CE44-F1
#
_cell.length_a   1.000
_cell.length_b   1.000
_cell.length_c   1.000
_cell.angle_alpha   90.00
_cell.angle_beta   90.00
_cell.angle_gamma   90.00
#
_symmetry.space_group_name_H-M   'P 1'
#
loop_
_entity.id
_entity.type
_entity.pdbx_description
1 polymer ?
#
loop_
_entity_poly.entity_id
_entity_poly.type
_entity_poly.pdbx_seq_one_letter_code
_entity_poly.pdbx_strand_id
1 'polypeptide(L)'
;MGTCQSAEEKQLAMKSKAIDKDMMQSHLSQQKVVKLLLLGAGECGKSTVLKQMRILHDHGFTEEEALQQKGVVYNNTVQAMATVLRALPQLSLQFSDPAREADARIVLDVLKAGQEDACNRGNEFQLTESAPYFLDNLERISMPDYKPSEQDILLSRIKTTGIVEVKFQMKNVDFR
;
A
#
# COMPACT_ATOMS: atom_id res chain seq x y z
N MET A 1 31.61 -34.65 -38.56
CA MET A 1 30.52 -33.87 -37.93
C MET A 1 30.34 -34.31 -36.47
N GLY A 2 31.17 -33.85 -35.53
CA GLY A 2 31.12 -34.38 -34.14
C GLY A 2 31.78 -33.52 -33.05
N THR A 3 32.26 -32.32 -33.37
CA THR A 3 32.98 -31.46 -32.42
C THR A 3 32.10 -30.38 -31.77
N CYS A 4 30.92 -30.06 -32.33
CA CYS A 4 30.03 -29.02 -31.78
C CYS A 4 29.16 -29.50 -30.60
N GLN A 5 28.75 -30.78 -30.57
CA GLN A 5 27.91 -31.31 -29.48
C GLN A 5 28.66 -31.34 -28.14
N SER A 6 29.96 -31.60 -28.15
CA SER A 6 30.82 -31.62 -26.96
C SER A 6 30.97 -30.25 -26.29
N ALA A 7 30.99 -29.16 -27.07
CA ALA A 7 31.06 -27.80 -26.52
C ALA A 7 29.74 -27.40 -25.86
N GLU A 8 28.61 -27.72 -26.50
CA GLU A 8 27.27 -27.48 -25.96
C GLU A 8 27.01 -28.30 -24.68
N GLU A 9 27.38 -29.58 -24.65
CA GLU A 9 27.27 -30.44 -23.46
C GLU A 9 28.11 -29.92 -22.28
N LYS A 10 29.34 -29.46 -22.53
CA LYS A 10 30.16 -28.81 -21.50
C LYS A 10 29.53 -27.53 -20.98
N GLN A 11 28.93 -26.74 -21.86
CA GLN A 11 28.27 -25.49 -21.48
C GLN A 11 26.99 -25.75 -20.67
N LEU A 12 26.23 -26.79 -21.01
CA LEU A 12 25.07 -27.27 -20.25
C LEU A 12 25.49 -27.81 -18.87
N ALA A 13 26.58 -28.58 -18.79
CA ALA A 13 27.11 -29.07 -17.53
C ALA A 13 27.60 -27.92 -16.62
N MET A 14 28.25 -26.90 -17.18
CA MET A 14 28.63 -25.70 -16.43
C MET A 14 27.41 -24.93 -15.92
N LYS A 15 26.36 -24.77 -16.74
CA LYS A 15 25.10 -24.14 -16.33
C LYS A 15 24.41 -24.92 -15.21
N SER A 16 24.31 -26.25 -15.33
CA SER A 16 23.74 -27.11 -14.29
C SER A 16 24.49 -26.96 -12.97
N LYS A 17 25.83 -27.02 -13.02
CA LYS A 17 26.66 -26.86 -11.83
C LYS A 17 26.51 -25.48 -11.17
N ALA A 18 26.31 -24.43 -11.96
CA ALA A 18 26.03 -23.09 -11.45
C ALA A 18 24.66 -23.04 -10.75
N ILE A 19 23.63 -23.62 -11.37
CA ILE A 19 22.29 -23.72 -10.79
C ILE A 19 22.33 -24.50 -9.47
N ASP A 20 23.03 -25.62 -9.41
CA ASP A 20 23.15 -26.42 -8.19
C ASP A 20 23.84 -25.65 -7.06
N LYS A 21 24.86 -24.84 -7.40
CA LYS A 21 25.55 -23.97 -6.44
C LYS A 21 24.62 -22.85 -5.93
N ASP A 22 23.87 -22.21 -6.81
CA ASP A 22 22.93 -21.14 -6.46
C ASP A 22 21.76 -21.68 -5.63
N MET A 23 21.29 -22.89 -5.95
CA MET A 23 20.25 -23.60 -5.19
C MET A 23 20.73 -23.96 -3.79
N MET A 24 21.96 -24.47 -3.65
CA MET A 24 22.54 -24.76 -2.34
C MET A 24 22.73 -23.49 -1.49
N GLN A 25 23.24 -22.40 -2.09
CA GLN A 25 23.36 -21.11 -1.39
C GLN A 25 21.99 -20.55 -0.98
N SER A 26 21.00 -20.62 -1.87
CA SER A 26 19.62 -20.18 -1.60
C SER A 26 18.97 -21.02 -0.50
N HIS A 27 19.24 -22.32 -0.45
CA HIS A 27 18.72 -23.19 0.60
C HIS A 27 19.29 -22.82 1.97
N LEU A 28 20.60 -22.56 2.05
CA LEU A 28 21.26 -22.15 3.29
C LEU A 28 20.81 -20.77 3.77
N SER A 29 20.57 -19.82 2.87
CA SER A 29 20.03 -18.52 3.25
C SER A 29 18.57 -18.65 3.72
N GLN A 30 17.74 -19.41 3.00
CA GLN A 30 16.34 -19.63 3.37
C GLN A 30 16.16 -20.35 4.72
N GLN A 31 17.06 -21.25 5.11
CA GLN A 31 17.01 -21.90 6.42
C GLN A 31 17.19 -20.93 7.59
N LYS A 32 17.83 -19.78 7.38
CA LYS A 32 18.05 -18.77 8.41
C LYS A 32 16.92 -17.73 8.50
N VAL A 33 16.00 -17.73 7.53
CA VAL A 33 14.90 -16.77 7.49
C VAL A 33 13.75 -17.25 8.38
N VAL A 34 13.33 -16.40 9.30
CA VAL A 34 12.14 -16.63 10.11
C VAL A 34 10.90 -16.17 9.33
N LYS A 35 9.91 -17.06 9.18
CA LYS A 35 8.66 -16.76 8.47
C LYS A 35 7.58 -16.33 9.45
N LEU A 36 7.07 -15.11 9.34
CA LEU A 36 5.93 -14.64 10.13
C LEU A 36 4.68 -14.55 9.25
N LEU A 37 3.58 -15.10 9.76
CA LEU A 37 2.28 -14.97 9.15
C LEU A 37 1.36 -14.15 10.07
N LEU A 38 0.95 -12.97 9.61
CA LEU A 38 -0.03 -12.15 10.32
C LEU A 38 -1.44 -12.53 9.86
N LEU A 39 -2.24 -13.05 10.80
CA LEU A 39 -3.64 -13.44 10.59
C LEU A 39 -4.56 -12.55 11.42
N GLY A 40 -5.78 -12.33 10.93
CA GLY A 40 -6.80 -11.55 11.64
C GLY A 40 -7.91 -11.09 10.72
N ALA A 41 -9.01 -10.62 11.31
CA ALA A 41 -10.17 -10.09 10.59
C ALA A 41 -9.81 -8.94 9.64
N GLY A 42 -10.71 -8.59 8.72
CA GLY A 42 -10.57 -7.36 7.93
C GLY A 42 -10.29 -6.17 8.85
N GLU A 43 -9.43 -5.25 8.41
CA GLU A 43 -9.23 -3.94 9.07
C GLU A 43 -8.53 -3.98 10.43
N CYS A 44 -8.12 -5.13 10.96
CA CYS A 44 -7.44 -5.23 12.26
C CYS A 44 -5.98 -4.72 12.30
N GLY A 45 -5.54 -3.92 11.33
CA GLY A 45 -4.22 -3.27 11.34
C GLY A 45 -3.03 -4.13 10.88
N LYS A 46 -3.23 -5.32 10.29
CA LYS A 46 -2.12 -6.17 9.81
C LYS A 46 -1.17 -5.46 8.85
N SER A 47 -1.73 -4.79 7.85
CA SER A 47 -0.95 -4.04 6.87
C SER A 47 -0.20 -2.88 7.52
N THR A 48 -0.79 -2.26 8.54
CA THR A 48 -0.16 -1.20 9.34
C THR A 48 1.04 -1.74 10.11
N VAL A 49 0.93 -2.93 10.73
CA VAL A 49 2.06 -3.58 11.40
C VAL A 49 3.19 -3.88 10.41
N LEU A 50 2.88 -4.38 9.21
CA LEU A 50 3.89 -4.63 8.18
C LEU A 50 4.58 -3.34 7.70
N LYS A 51 3.80 -2.27 7.46
CA LYS A 51 4.35 -0.95 7.12
C LYS A 51 5.26 -0.41 8.24
N GLN A 52 4.88 -0.61 9.51
CA GLN A 52 5.72 -0.21 10.66
C GLN A 52 7.02 -1.01 10.73
N MET A 53 6.99 -2.32 10.50
CA MET A 53 8.22 -3.13 10.44
C MET A 53 9.16 -2.60 9.37
N ARG A 54 8.62 -2.16 8.23
CA ARG A 54 9.41 -1.57 7.17
C ARG A 54 10.08 -0.25 7.58
N ILE A 55 9.33 0.64 8.23
CA ILE A 55 9.87 1.90 8.77
C ILE A 55 10.98 1.64 9.79
N LEU A 56 10.77 0.70 10.70
CA LEU A 56 11.70 0.44 11.82
C LEU A 56 12.93 -0.39 11.42
N HIS A 57 12.81 -1.27 10.42
CA HIS A 57 13.79 -2.33 10.16
C HIS A 57 14.20 -2.50 8.69
N ASP A 58 13.66 -1.69 7.77
CA ASP A 58 13.94 -1.78 6.32
C ASP A 58 14.03 -0.39 5.67
N HIS A 59 14.80 0.52 6.26
CA HIS A 59 15.11 1.87 5.74
C HIS A 59 13.89 2.75 5.37
N GLY A 60 12.68 2.38 5.78
CA GLY A 60 11.44 3.11 5.47
C GLY A 60 11.03 3.04 4.01
N PHE A 61 10.34 4.09 3.57
CA PHE A 61 9.85 4.23 2.20
C PHE A 61 10.75 5.19 1.43
N THR A 62 11.12 4.80 0.20
CA THR A 62 11.86 5.70 -0.70
C THR A 62 10.97 6.86 -1.15
N GLU A 63 11.57 7.96 -1.61
CA GLU A 63 10.79 9.08 -2.15
C GLU A 63 9.90 8.65 -3.33
N GLU A 64 10.38 7.74 -4.17
CA GLU A 64 9.62 7.22 -5.31
C GLU A 64 8.38 6.45 -4.84
N GLU A 65 8.51 5.59 -3.83
CA GLU A 65 7.39 4.87 -3.26
C GLU A 65 6.41 5.79 -2.54
N ALA A 66 6.92 6.79 -1.81
CA ALA A 66 6.08 7.81 -1.19
C ALA A 66 5.26 8.57 -2.24
N LEU A 67 5.87 8.93 -3.39
CA LEU A 67 5.17 9.56 -4.51
C LEU A 67 4.11 8.65 -5.12
N GLN A 68 4.36 7.33 -5.22
CA GLN A 68 3.35 6.37 -5.67
C GLN A 68 2.16 6.29 -4.70
N GLN A 69 2.37 6.53 -3.40
CA GLN A 69 1.30 6.57 -2.40
C GLN A 69 0.49 7.88 -2.41
N LYS A 70 0.97 8.93 -3.09
CA LYS A 70 0.29 10.24 -3.15
C LYS A 70 -1.16 10.14 -3.62
N GLY A 71 -1.41 9.38 -4.69
CA GLY A 71 -2.76 9.17 -5.21
C GLY A 71 -3.69 8.45 -4.23
N VAL A 72 -3.16 7.53 -3.43
CA VAL A 72 -3.93 6.80 -2.42
C VAL A 72 -4.33 7.73 -1.29
N VAL A 73 -3.40 8.57 -0.80
CA VAL A 73 -3.69 9.55 0.25
C VAL A 73 -4.77 10.54 -0.22
N TYR A 74 -4.68 11.02 -1.46
CA TYR A 74 -5.73 11.87 -2.04
C TYR A 74 -7.08 11.18 -2.09
N ASN A 75 -7.13 9.94 -2.57
CA ASN A 75 -8.37 9.18 -2.62
C ASN A 75 -8.97 8.98 -1.22
N ASN A 76 -8.16 8.59 -0.22
CA ASN A 76 -8.63 8.42 1.15
C ASN A 76 -9.12 9.75 1.76
N THR A 77 -8.46 10.87 1.45
CA THR A 77 -8.85 12.20 1.93
C THR A 77 -10.22 12.60 1.35
N VAL A 78 -10.42 12.45 0.03
CA VAL A 78 -11.69 12.75 -0.62
C VAL A 78 -12.81 11.81 -0.15
N GLN A 79 -12.51 10.52 0.04
CA GLN A 79 -13.46 9.57 0.62
C GLN A 79 -13.86 9.93 2.05
N ALA A 80 -12.91 10.38 2.88
CA ALA A 80 -13.18 10.87 4.23
C ALA A 80 -14.14 12.07 4.20
N MET A 81 -13.86 13.06 3.35
CA MET A 81 -14.73 14.23 3.15
C MET A 81 -16.14 13.80 2.74
N ALA A 82 -16.26 12.95 1.71
CA ALA A 82 -17.55 12.52 1.20
C ALA A 82 -18.37 11.71 2.20
N THR A 83 -17.71 10.92 3.05
CA THR A 83 -18.40 10.16 4.09
C THR A 83 -19.06 11.09 5.11
N VAL A 84 -18.34 12.13 5.53
CA VAL A 84 -18.89 13.17 6.41
C VAL A 84 -20.05 13.89 5.72
N LEU A 85 -19.88 14.33 4.47
CA LEU A 85 -20.90 15.05 3.72
C LEU A 85 -22.18 14.22 3.50
N ARG A 86 -22.05 12.91 3.28
CA ARG A 86 -23.19 11.98 3.15
C ARG A 86 -23.89 11.72 4.49
N ALA A 87 -23.18 11.84 5.61
CA ALA A 87 -23.74 11.65 6.95
C ALA A 87 -24.54 12.87 7.44
N LEU A 88 -24.21 14.09 6.99
CA LEU A 88 -24.91 15.32 7.37
C LEU A 88 -26.45 15.22 7.30
N PRO A 89 -27.07 14.84 6.16
CA PRO A 89 -28.53 14.75 6.08
C PRO A 89 -29.11 13.62 6.96
N GLN A 90 -28.36 12.54 7.19
CA GLN A 90 -28.79 11.42 8.04
C GLN A 90 -28.86 11.84 9.52
N LEU A 91 -27.97 12.75 9.92
CA LEU A 91 -27.94 13.34 11.25
C LEU A 91 -28.82 14.59 11.36
N SER A 92 -29.60 14.92 10.32
CA SER A 92 -30.41 16.14 10.23
C SER A 92 -29.60 17.43 10.44
N LEU A 93 -28.31 17.41 10.05
CA LEU A 93 -27.42 18.56 10.08
C LEU A 93 -27.43 19.27 8.73
N GLN A 94 -27.32 20.59 8.76
CA GLN A 94 -27.23 21.44 7.59
C GLN A 94 -25.93 22.24 7.64
N PHE A 95 -25.45 22.70 6.48
CA PHE A 95 -24.32 23.62 6.44
C PHE A 95 -24.71 24.95 7.08
N SER A 96 -23.79 25.52 7.88
CA SER A 96 -23.97 26.87 8.41
C SER A 96 -24.07 27.92 7.31
N ASP A 97 -23.36 27.70 6.20
CA ASP A 97 -23.43 28.51 4.97
C ASP A 97 -24.03 27.65 3.84
N PRO A 98 -25.25 27.94 3.36
CA PRO A 98 -25.89 27.23 2.26
C PRO A 98 -25.08 27.25 0.95
N ALA A 99 -24.22 28.25 0.73
CA ALA A 99 -23.39 28.30 -0.48
C ALA A 99 -22.38 27.12 -0.54
N ARG A 100 -22.02 26.53 0.61
CA ARG A 100 -21.12 25.36 0.69
C ARG A 100 -21.74 24.08 0.15
N GLU A 101 -23.07 24.04 -0.08
CA GLU A 101 -23.71 22.90 -0.73
C GLU A 101 -23.17 22.66 -2.15
N ALA A 102 -22.78 23.74 -2.86
CA ALA A 102 -22.17 23.63 -4.18
C ALA A 102 -20.79 22.95 -4.08
N ASP A 103 -19.98 23.30 -3.09
CA ASP A 103 -18.65 22.70 -2.87
C ASP A 103 -18.78 21.21 -2.48
N ALA A 104 -19.74 20.90 -1.61
CA ALA A 104 -20.04 19.53 -1.23
C ALA A 104 -20.39 18.67 -2.45
N ARG A 105 -21.12 19.24 -3.42
CA ARG A 105 -21.47 18.56 -4.67
C ARG A 105 -20.24 18.25 -5.53
N ILE A 106 -19.29 19.18 -5.62
CA ILE A 106 -18.02 18.96 -6.34
C ILE A 106 -17.28 17.73 -5.77
N VAL A 107 -17.13 17.65 -4.45
CA VAL A 107 -16.45 16.52 -3.78
C VAL A 107 -17.15 15.19 -4.07
N LEU A 108 -18.49 15.18 -4.02
CA LEU A 108 -19.29 13.99 -4.28
C LEU A 108 -19.24 13.55 -5.74
N ASP A 109 -19.16 14.49 -6.68
CA ASP A 109 -19.12 14.19 -8.11
C ASP A 109 -17.74 13.69 -8.56
N VAL A 110 -16.64 14.19 -7.97
CA VAL A 110 -15.28 13.65 -8.18
C VAL A 110 -15.21 12.16 -7.85
N LEU A 111 -15.88 11.72 -6.77
CA LEU A 111 -15.93 10.30 -6.44
C LEU A 111 -16.78 9.48 -7.41
N LYS A 112 -17.91 10.00 -7.88
CA LYS A 112 -18.74 9.29 -8.88
C LYS A 112 -17.96 9.07 -10.17
N ALA A 113 -17.30 10.10 -10.67
CA ALA A 113 -16.46 10.02 -11.87
C ALA A 113 -15.33 8.99 -11.70
N GLY A 114 -14.67 8.98 -10.53
CA GLY A 114 -13.62 7.98 -10.23
C GLY A 114 -14.15 6.56 -9.99
N GLN A 115 -15.41 6.41 -9.58
CA GLN A 115 -16.06 5.11 -9.37
C GLN A 115 -16.48 4.44 -10.68
N GLU A 116 -16.84 5.20 -11.72
CA GLU A 116 -17.19 4.64 -13.04
C GLU A 116 -16.00 3.89 -13.67
N ASP A 117 -14.78 4.38 -13.47
CA ASP A 117 -13.54 3.69 -13.89
C ASP A 117 -13.15 2.50 -12.95
N ALA A 118 -13.65 2.49 -11.71
CA ALA A 118 -13.24 1.57 -10.64
C ALA A 118 -14.32 0.57 -10.17
N CYS A 119 -15.49 0.55 -10.82
CA CYS A 119 -16.74 -0.12 -10.40
C CYS A 119 -16.64 -1.66 -10.17
N ASN A 120 -15.48 -2.30 -10.40
CA ASN A 120 -15.29 -3.73 -10.16
C ASN A 120 -14.84 -4.11 -8.73
N ARG A 121 -14.67 -3.18 -7.77
CA ARG A 121 -14.10 -3.52 -6.44
C ARG A 121 -14.88 -2.89 -5.26
N GLY A 122 -16.00 -3.53 -4.94
CA GLY A 122 -17.01 -3.09 -3.96
C GLY A 122 -16.56 -2.83 -2.52
N ASN A 123 -17.51 -2.24 -1.77
CA ASN A 123 -17.52 -1.67 -0.41
C ASN A 123 -16.95 -0.24 -0.26
N GLU A 124 -17.81 0.77 -0.44
CA GLU A 124 -17.50 2.19 -0.23
C GLU A 124 -18.57 2.87 0.65
N PHE A 125 -18.73 2.44 1.91
CA PHE A 125 -19.52 3.20 2.90
C PHE A 125 -18.93 3.17 4.32
N GLN A 126 -17.68 2.72 4.49
CA GLN A 126 -17.04 2.78 5.81
C GLN A 126 -16.15 3.99 5.90
N LEU A 127 -16.46 4.89 6.83
CA LEU A 127 -15.50 5.86 7.33
C LEU A 127 -14.27 5.06 7.78
N THR A 128 -13.12 5.33 7.19
CA THR A 128 -11.89 4.72 7.69
C THR A 128 -11.53 5.41 9.00
N GLU A 129 -11.05 4.67 10.00
CA GLU A 129 -10.67 5.25 11.31
C GLU A 129 -9.63 6.39 11.19
N SER A 130 -8.87 6.44 10.09
CA SER A 130 -7.92 7.51 9.77
C SER A 130 -8.54 8.77 9.16
N ALA A 131 -9.85 8.83 8.95
CA ALA A 131 -10.51 10.00 8.36
C ALA A 131 -10.21 11.32 9.10
N PRO A 132 -10.26 11.41 10.45
CA PRO A 132 -9.94 12.65 11.16
C PRO A 132 -8.53 13.16 10.84
N TYR A 133 -7.54 12.27 10.80
CA TYR A 133 -6.15 12.62 10.50
C TYR A 133 -6.01 13.29 9.13
N PHE A 134 -6.65 12.75 8.09
CA PHE A 134 -6.57 13.34 6.74
C PHE A 134 -7.30 14.69 6.65
N LEU A 135 -8.44 14.83 7.34
CA LEU A 135 -9.19 16.09 7.37
C LEU A 135 -8.44 17.19 8.13
N ASP A 136 -7.82 16.86 9.26
CA ASP A 136 -7.01 17.81 10.04
C ASP A 136 -5.74 18.27 9.29
N ASN A 137 -5.26 17.46 8.33
CA ASN A 137 -4.08 17.76 7.52
C ASN A 137 -4.42 18.19 6.08
N LEU A 138 -5.67 18.53 5.79
CA LEU A 138 -6.14 18.82 4.43
C LEU A 138 -5.36 19.95 3.76
N GLU A 139 -5.00 20.98 4.51
CA GLU A 139 -4.22 22.11 4.00
C GLU A 139 -2.85 21.64 3.48
N ARG A 140 -2.12 20.86 4.27
CA ARG A 140 -0.83 20.29 3.87
C ARG A 140 -0.95 19.36 2.67
N ILE A 141 -1.99 18.52 2.66
CA ILE A 141 -2.22 17.51 1.60
C ILE A 141 -2.59 18.19 0.27
N SER A 142 -3.29 19.32 0.30
CA SER A 142 -3.74 20.03 -0.91
C SER A 142 -2.64 20.86 -1.60
N MET A 143 -1.46 21.00 -0.99
CA MET A 143 -0.35 21.76 -1.57
C MET A 143 0.21 21.12 -2.86
N PRO A 144 0.61 21.90 -3.87
CA PRO A 144 1.12 21.36 -5.14
C PRO A 144 2.39 20.51 -4.99
N ASP A 145 3.27 20.92 -4.08
CA ASP A 145 4.53 20.27 -3.74
C ASP A 145 4.39 19.19 -2.67
N TYR A 146 3.16 18.83 -2.28
CA TYR A 146 2.89 17.81 -1.29
C TYR A 146 3.61 16.49 -1.60
N LYS A 147 4.40 16.03 -0.62
CA LYS A 147 5.00 14.70 -0.55
C LYS A 147 4.43 13.95 0.66
N PRO A 148 3.91 12.72 0.49
CA PRO A 148 3.42 11.94 1.61
C PRO A 148 4.50 11.66 2.65
N SER A 149 4.17 11.86 3.92
CA SER A 149 4.98 11.45 5.06
C SER A 149 4.79 9.96 5.36
N GLU A 150 5.68 9.38 6.17
CA GLU A 150 5.51 8.01 6.66
C GLU A 150 4.17 7.83 7.39
N GLN A 151 3.72 8.84 8.14
CA GLN A 151 2.42 8.81 8.82
C GLN A 151 1.25 8.78 7.84
N ASP A 152 1.34 9.54 6.73
CA ASP A 152 0.34 9.50 5.65
C ASP A 152 0.28 8.11 5.01
N ILE A 153 1.45 7.51 4.76
CA ILE A 153 1.58 6.17 4.18
C ILE A 153 1.06 5.10 5.15
N LEU A 154 1.31 5.24 6.45
CA LEU A 154 0.82 4.31 7.47
C LEU A 154 -0.70 4.31 7.57
N LEU A 155 -1.30 5.49 7.58
CA LEU A 155 -2.74 5.70 7.73
C LEU A 155 -3.50 5.56 6.41
N SER A 156 -2.79 5.53 5.27
CA SER A 156 -3.40 5.27 3.97
C SER A 156 -3.92 3.83 3.89
N ARG A 157 -5.16 3.72 3.41
CA ARG A 157 -5.87 2.46 3.27
C ARG A 157 -5.88 2.04 1.81
N ILE A 158 -5.14 0.98 1.53
CA ILE A 158 -5.28 0.18 0.30
C ILE A 158 -5.90 -1.14 0.72
N LYS A 159 -7.02 -1.53 0.11
CA LYS A 159 -7.55 -2.88 0.27
C LYS A 159 -6.50 -3.86 -0.23
N THR A 160 -5.90 -4.61 0.69
CA THR A 160 -4.90 -5.63 0.37
C THR A 160 -5.54 -6.67 -0.55
N THR A 161 -5.01 -6.79 -1.76
CA THR A 161 -5.37 -7.88 -2.69
C THR A 161 -4.25 -8.88 -2.76
N GLY A 162 -4.58 -10.15 -2.54
CA GLY A 162 -3.59 -11.23 -2.55
C GLY A 162 -2.69 -11.22 -1.31
N ILE A 163 -1.52 -11.83 -1.46
CA ILE A 163 -0.52 -11.98 -0.41
C ILE A 163 0.48 -10.84 -0.53
N VAL A 164 0.73 -10.14 0.59
CA VAL A 164 1.79 -9.14 0.70
C VAL A 164 2.90 -9.73 1.55
N GLU A 165 4.09 -9.85 0.98
CA GLU A 165 5.31 -10.29 1.67
C GLU A 165 6.18 -9.06 1.94
N VAL A 166 6.67 -8.91 3.17
CA VAL A 166 7.62 -7.85 3.55
C VAL A 166 8.84 -8.52 4.15
N LYS A 167 10.01 -8.20 3.62
CA LYS A 167 11.29 -8.71 4.12
C LYS A 167 11.95 -7.60 4.92
N PHE A 168 12.44 -7.93 6.10
CA PHE A 168 13.14 -6.99 6.95
C PHE A 168 14.17 -7.71 7.82
N GLN A 169 15.17 -6.99 8.30
CA GLN A 169 16.21 -7.55 9.16
C GLN A 169 16.13 -6.93 10.55
N MET A 170 16.02 -7.78 11.58
CA MET A 170 16.00 -7.34 12.97
C MET A 170 17.09 -8.07 13.76
N LYS A 171 18.04 -7.32 14.32
CA LYS A 171 19.16 -7.85 15.11
C LYS A 171 19.94 -8.97 14.39
N ASN A 172 20.27 -8.76 13.11
CA ASN A 172 20.97 -9.72 12.24
C ASN A 172 20.19 -11.02 11.95
N VAL A 173 18.88 -11.03 12.17
CA VAL A 173 17.98 -12.13 11.79
C VAL A 173 17.08 -11.63 10.67
N ASP A 174 16.99 -12.41 9.58
CA ASP A 174 16.16 -12.09 8.44
C ASP A 174 14.73 -12.60 8.68
N PHE A 175 13.75 -11.73 8.44
CA PHE A 175 12.33 -12.02 8.56
C PHE A 175 11.64 -11.88 7.21
N ARG A 176 10.61 -12.70 6.99
CA ARG A 176 9.71 -12.60 5.83
C ARG A 176 8.28 -13.02 6.18
#